data_AF-A0A832J6Q4-F1
#
_entry.id   AF-A0A832J6Q4-F1
#
_cell.length_a   1.000
_cell.length_b   1.000
_cell.length_c   1.000
_cell.angle_alpha   90.00
_cell.angle_beta   90.00
_cell.angle_gamma   90.00
#
_symmetry.space_group_name_H-M   'P 1'
#
loop_
_entity.id
_entity.type
_entity.pdbx_description
1 polymer ?
#
loop_
_entity_poly.entity_id
_entity_poly.type
_entity_poly.pdbx_seq_one_letter_code
_entity_poly.pdbx_strand_id
1 'polypeptide(L)'
;YSGIERSLKPEVIEYLIRFIEKLGLGKISDIYIDEKTLEFTVVFDYTLESNELSNILEELGETKEKIKCYLLEGILEGLLSSLLNMEMVAEEKKCTLRGDKVCEFYIEKI
;
A
#
# COMPACT_ATOMS: atom_id res chain seq x y z
N TYR A 1 1.58 5.82 19.88
CA TYR A 1 1.11 4.43 20.00
C TYR A 1 1.06 4.03 21.47
N SER A 2 -0.03 3.45 21.96
CA SER A 2 -0.28 3.22 23.40
C SER A 2 0.43 2.00 24.01
N GLY A 3 1.47 1.47 23.36
CA GLY A 3 2.37 0.46 23.92
C GLY A 3 1.81 -0.95 24.07
N ILE A 4 0.56 -1.20 23.64
CA ILE A 4 -0.05 -2.54 23.68
C ILE A 4 -0.34 -2.95 22.23
N GLU A 5 0.48 -3.84 21.69
CA GLU A 5 0.29 -4.42 20.35
C GLU A 5 -1.08 -5.10 20.26
N ARG A 6 -1.77 -4.86 19.15
CA ARG A 6 -3.06 -5.50 18.86
C ARG A 6 -2.85 -6.62 17.86
N SER A 7 -3.12 -7.85 18.29
CA SER A 7 -3.24 -8.98 17.38
C SER A 7 -4.65 -9.04 16.80
N LEU A 8 -4.75 -8.97 15.48
CA LEU A 8 -5.98 -9.16 14.71
C LEU A 8 -5.84 -10.42 13.86
N LYS A 9 -6.97 -11.10 13.62
CA LYS A 9 -6.98 -12.24 12.69
C LYS A 9 -6.72 -11.75 11.27
N PRO A 10 -5.99 -12.51 10.43
CA PRO A 10 -5.68 -12.13 9.05
C PRO A 10 -6.91 -11.73 8.23
N GLU A 11 -8.04 -12.43 8.40
CA GLU A 11 -9.25 -12.16 7.61
C GLU A 11 -9.87 -10.80 7.96
N VAL A 12 -9.70 -10.34 9.21
CA VAL A 12 -10.13 -9.00 9.63
C VAL A 12 -9.24 -7.95 9.01
N ILE A 13 -7.92 -8.18 8.98
CA ILE A 13 -6.97 -7.26 8.35
C ILE A 13 -7.23 -7.17 6.85
N GLU A 14 -7.42 -8.31 6.17
CA GLU A 14 -7.72 -8.36 4.74
C GLU A 14 -9.01 -7.58 4.43
N TYR A 15 -10.07 -7.80 5.20
CA TYR A 15 -11.32 -7.06 5.05
C TYR A 15 -11.13 -5.53 5.16
N LEU A 16 -10.31 -5.09 6.10
CA LEU A 16 -10.03 -3.67 6.33
C LEU A 16 -9.12 -3.09 5.25
N ILE A 17 -8.16 -3.83 4.73
CA ILE A 17 -7.36 -3.43 3.56
C ILE A 17 -8.29 -3.28 2.35
N ARG A 18 -9.22 -4.22 2.12
CA ARG A 18 -10.20 -4.14 1.01
C ARG A 18 -11.20 -2.99 1.15
N PHE A 19 -11.34 -2.39 2.33
CA PHE A 19 -12.11 -1.15 2.47
C PHE A 19 -11.51 -0.02 1.62
N ILE A 20 -10.20 -0.01 1.38
CA ILE A 20 -9.51 0.96 0.52
C ILE A 20 -10.05 0.91 -0.92
N GLU A 21 -10.41 -0.28 -1.43
CA GLU A 21 -11.03 -0.42 -2.77
C GLU A 21 -12.37 0.34 -2.86
N LYS A 22 -13.14 0.39 -1.76
CA LYS A 22 -14.42 1.12 -1.72
C LYS A 22 -14.25 2.65 -1.76
N LEU A 23 -13.07 3.15 -1.41
CA LEU A 23 -12.73 4.57 -1.52
C LEU A 23 -12.34 4.95 -2.95
N GLY A 24 -12.24 3.99 -3.88
CA GLY A 24 -11.88 4.24 -5.27
C GLY A 24 -10.39 4.48 -5.51
N LEU A 25 -9.53 4.14 -4.54
CA LEU A 25 -8.08 4.39 -4.59
C LEU A 25 -7.32 3.39 -5.48
N GLY A 26 -7.97 2.31 -5.87
CA GLY A 26 -7.42 1.29 -6.74
C GLY A 26 -8.23 0.00 -6.65
N LYS A 27 -7.80 -1.01 -7.41
CA LYS A 27 -8.35 -2.37 -7.35
C LYS A 27 -7.28 -3.33 -6.88
N ILE A 28 -7.55 -4.01 -5.77
CA ILE A 28 -6.64 -4.96 -5.12
C ILE A 28 -6.85 -6.33 -5.76
N SER A 29 -5.81 -6.86 -6.40
CA SER A 29 -5.81 -8.24 -6.92
C SER A 29 -5.51 -9.24 -5.82
N ASP A 30 -4.46 -8.99 -5.03
CA ASP A 30 -3.98 -9.92 -4.02
C ASP A 30 -3.55 -9.20 -2.73
N ILE A 31 -3.66 -9.92 -1.61
CA ILE A 31 -3.16 -9.52 -0.30
C ILE A 31 -2.44 -10.74 0.29
N TYR A 32 -1.18 -10.56 0.67
CA TYR A 32 -0.38 -11.56 1.36
C TYR A 32 -0.05 -11.06 2.76
N ILE A 33 -0.16 -11.95 3.75
CA ILE A 33 0.07 -11.64 5.16
C ILE A 33 0.94 -12.75 5.76
N ASP A 34 2.13 -12.40 6.26
CA ASP A 34 2.92 -13.27 7.13
C ASP A 34 2.60 -12.93 8.60
N GLU A 35 1.85 -13.80 9.25
CA GLU A 35 1.43 -13.62 10.64
C GLU A 35 2.58 -13.67 11.65
N LYS A 36 3.69 -14.32 11.31
CA LYS A 36 4.84 -14.48 12.22
C LYS A 36 5.70 -13.24 12.22
N THR A 37 5.95 -12.68 11.05
CA THR A 37 6.82 -11.51 10.87
C THR A 37 6.03 -10.20 10.91
N LEU A 38 4.70 -10.25 10.73
CA LEU A 38 3.82 -9.10 10.51
C LEU A 38 4.24 -8.32 9.25
N GLU A 39 4.57 -9.06 8.19
CA GLU A 39 4.87 -8.51 6.88
C GLU A 39 3.63 -8.65 5.99
N PHE A 40 3.34 -7.60 5.23
CA PHE A 40 2.19 -7.53 4.35
C PHE A 40 2.64 -7.20 2.94
N THR A 41 1.98 -7.78 1.95
CA THR A 41 2.10 -7.35 0.56
C THR A 41 0.72 -7.13 -0.01
N VAL A 42 0.46 -5.92 -0.51
CA VAL A 42 -0.81 -5.57 -1.15
C VAL A 42 -0.54 -5.25 -2.62
N VAL A 43 -1.22 -5.98 -3.51
CA VAL A 43 -1.05 -5.86 -4.96
C VAL A 43 -2.27 -5.19 -5.56
N PHE A 44 -2.03 -4.16 -6.36
CA PHE A 44 -3.06 -3.43 -7.10
C PHE A 44 -2.90 -3.62 -8.61
N ASP A 45 -3.98 -4.02 -9.27
CA ASP A 45 -4.06 -4.09 -10.74
C ASP A 45 -3.98 -2.69 -11.36
N TYR A 46 -4.57 -1.71 -10.68
CA TYR A 46 -4.45 -0.29 -10.99
C TYR A 46 -4.64 0.52 -9.72
N THR A 47 -4.01 1.70 -9.68
CA THR A 47 -4.22 2.69 -8.61
C THR A 47 -4.70 4.00 -9.21
N LEU A 48 -5.45 4.77 -8.41
CA LEU A 48 -5.85 6.13 -8.80
C LEU A 48 -4.60 6.98 -9.08
N GLU A 49 -3.61 6.93 -8.18
CA GLU A 49 -2.36 7.67 -8.34
C GLU A 49 -1.63 7.29 -9.61
N SER A 50 -1.46 6.00 -9.92
CA SER A 50 -0.74 5.61 -11.13
C SER A 50 -1.43 6.12 -12.38
N ASN A 51 -2.77 6.12 -12.39
CA ASN A 51 -3.55 6.62 -13.53
C ASN A 51 -3.43 8.14 -13.67
N GLU A 52 -3.58 8.90 -12.58
CA GLU A 52 -3.50 10.36 -12.64
C GLU A 52 -2.08 10.86 -12.91
N LEU A 53 -1.08 10.26 -12.25
CA LEU A 53 0.33 10.59 -12.46
C LEU A 53 0.78 10.29 -13.89
N SER A 54 0.18 9.30 -14.56
CA SER A 54 0.50 9.01 -15.97
C SER A 54 0.21 10.20 -16.89
N ASN A 55 -0.81 11.01 -16.59
CA ASN A 55 -1.23 12.14 -17.41
C ASN A 55 -0.34 13.37 -17.22
N ILE A 56 0.27 13.52 -16.04
CA ILE A 56 1.12 14.68 -15.70
C ILE A 56 2.61 14.32 -15.64
N LEU A 57 2.97 13.10 -16.05
CA LEU A 57 4.32 12.58 -15.89
C LEU A 57 5.38 13.42 -16.63
N GLU A 58 5.04 13.88 -17.82
CA GLU A 58 5.91 14.74 -18.62
C GLU A 58 6.11 16.12 -17.97
N GLU A 59 5.10 16.61 -17.23
CA GLU A 59 5.14 17.89 -16.53
C GLU A 59 5.94 17.84 -15.23
N LEU A 60 5.98 16.68 -14.56
CA LEU A 60 6.70 16.50 -13.31
C LEU A 60 8.21 16.63 -13.46
N GLY A 61 8.76 16.40 -14.66
CA GLY A 61 10.21 16.47 -14.92
C GLY A 61 11.05 15.48 -14.10
N GLU A 62 10.39 14.53 -13.41
CA GLU A 62 11.01 13.53 -12.56
C GLU A 62 11.44 12.30 -13.37
N THR A 63 12.45 11.60 -12.88
CA THR A 63 12.86 10.33 -13.48
C THR A 63 11.83 9.26 -13.16
N LYS A 64 11.58 8.34 -14.11
CA LYS A 64 10.60 7.27 -13.92
C LYS A 64 10.82 6.49 -12.61
N GLU A 65 12.08 6.29 -12.24
CA GLU A 65 12.51 5.58 -11.03
C GLU A 65 12.05 6.23 -9.72
N LYS A 66 11.83 7.55 -9.69
CA LYS A 66 11.41 8.28 -8.48
C LYS A 66 9.90 8.38 -8.32
N ILE A 67 9.14 7.98 -9.35
CA ILE A 67 7.69 8.02 -9.30
C ILE A 67 7.20 6.92 -8.37
N LYS A 68 6.36 7.29 -7.41
CA LYS A 68 5.66 6.34 -6.55
C LYS A 68 4.27 6.82 -6.16
N CYS A 69 3.44 5.86 -5.75
CA CYS A 69 2.09 6.11 -5.22
C CYS A 69 2.16 6.47 -3.73
N TYR A 70 2.48 7.72 -3.42
CA TYR A 70 2.65 8.23 -2.06
C TYR A 70 1.36 8.21 -1.23
N LEU A 71 0.21 8.48 -1.84
CA LEU A 71 -1.08 8.46 -1.15
C LEU A 71 -1.40 7.03 -0.67
N LEU A 72 -1.19 6.03 -1.53
CA LEU A 72 -1.42 4.63 -1.14
C LEU A 72 -0.42 4.13 -0.10
N GLU A 73 0.87 4.48 -0.22
CA GLU A 73 1.85 4.21 0.83
C GLU A 73 1.36 4.75 2.18
N GLY A 74 1.03 6.05 2.24
CA GLY A 74 0.59 6.69 3.49
C GLY A 74 -0.72 6.13 4.06
N ILE A 75 -1.67 5.74 3.20
CA ILE A 75 -2.93 5.13 3.65
C ILE A 75 -2.68 3.73 4.24
N LEU A 76 -1.89 2.89 3.56
CA LEU A 76 -1.57 1.55 4.03
C LEU A 76 -0.77 1.60 5.35
N GLU A 77 0.22 2.49 5.40
CA GLU A 77 1.04 2.74 6.58
C GLU A 77 0.18 3.18 7.77
N GLY A 78 -0.63 4.23 7.60
CA GLY A 78 -1.46 4.79 8.66
C GLY A 78 -2.55 3.81 9.12
N LEU A 79 -3.18 3.11 8.18
CA LEU A 79 -4.21 2.11 8.48
C LEU A 79 -3.62 0.97 9.31
N LEU A 80 -2.57 0.31 8.81
CA LEU A 80 -1.99 -0.85 9.50
C LEU A 80 -1.34 -0.46 10.83
N SER A 81 -0.68 0.70 10.89
CA SER A 81 -0.12 1.20 12.14
C SER A 81 -1.20 1.44 13.20
N SER A 82 -2.33 2.02 12.79
CA SER A 82 -3.47 2.26 13.68
C SER A 82 -4.15 0.95 14.12
N LEU A 83 -4.35 0.01 13.19
CA LEU A 83 -5.03 -1.25 13.46
C LEU A 83 -4.25 -2.15 14.41
N LEU A 84 -2.94 -2.24 14.21
CA LEU A 84 -2.05 -3.09 15.00
C LEU A 84 -1.49 -2.37 16.24
N ASN A 85 -1.72 -1.06 16.36
CA ASN A 85 -1.19 -0.18 17.41
C ASN A 85 0.34 -0.27 17.51
N MET A 86 1.00 -0.36 16.36
CA MET A 86 2.45 -0.43 16.21
C MET A 86 2.87 0.44 15.03
N GLU A 87 4.12 0.86 14.97
CA GLU A 87 4.60 1.63 13.83
C GLU A 87 4.92 0.68 12.69
N MET A 88 4.19 0.83 11.59
CA MET A 88 4.42 0.14 10.33
C MET A 88 4.95 1.15 9.32
N VAL A 89 5.68 0.69 8.32
CA VAL A 89 6.13 1.48 7.16
C VAL A 89 5.70 0.78 5.89
N ALA A 90 5.19 1.53 4.91
CA ALA A 90 4.83 1.01 3.60
C ALA A 90 5.79 1.55 2.52
N GLU A 91 6.24 0.65 1.65
CA GLU A 91 7.09 0.98 0.49
C GLU A 91 6.54 0.35 -0.78
N GLU A 92 6.36 1.16 -1.82
CA GLU A 92 5.97 0.69 -3.15
C GLU A 92 7.17 0.07 -3.88
N LYS A 93 7.23 -1.26 -3.94
CA LYS A 93 8.29 -2.03 -4.61
C LYS A 93 8.12 -2.06 -6.13
N LYS A 94 6.88 -2.17 -6.62
CA LYS A 94 6.56 -2.18 -8.07
C LYS A 94 5.55 -1.11 -8.39
N CYS A 95 5.66 -0.50 -9.57
CA CYS A 95 4.73 0.53 -10.03
C CYS A 95 4.53 0.47 -11.54
N THR A 96 3.28 0.57 -11.99
CA THR A 96 2.95 0.57 -13.43
C THR A 96 3.62 1.72 -14.19
N LEU A 97 3.85 2.86 -13.54
CA LEU A 97 4.57 4.01 -14.12
C LEU A 97 6.07 3.75 -14.30
N ARG A 98 6.63 2.80 -13.56
CA ARG A 98 8.00 2.32 -13.72
C ARG A 98 8.13 1.21 -14.76
N GLY A 99 7.01 0.79 -15.36
CA GLY A 99 6.94 -0.26 -16.38
C GLY A 99 6.59 -1.64 -15.83
N ASP A 100 6.27 -1.76 -14.54
CA ASP A 100 5.75 -3.00 -13.96
C ASP A 100 4.31 -3.28 -14.42
N LYS A 101 3.85 -4.53 -14.24
CA LYS A 101 2.48 -4.92 -14.60
C LYS A 101 1.42 -4.51 -13.57
N VAL A 102 1.85 -4.25 -12.33
CA VAL A 102 1.00 -3.99 -11.15
C VAL A 102 1.73 -3.02 -10.23
N CYS A 103 1.00 -2.40 -9.32
CA CYS A 103 1.60 -1.72 -8.16
C CYS A 103 1.67 -2.70 -6.97
N GLU A 104 2.82 -2.83 -6.35
CA GLU A 104 3.05 -3.74 -5.22
C GLU A 104 3.60 -2.96 -4.03
N PHE A 105 2.86 -2.98 -2.93
CA PHE A 105 3.21 -2.31 -1.69
C PHE A 105 3.61 -3.35 -0.67
N TYR A 106 4.82 -3.22 -0.14
CA TYR A 106 5.35 -4.02 0.94
C TYR A 106 5.24 -3.22 2.23
N ILE A 107 4.70 -3.83 3.28
CA ILE A 107 4.50 -3.18 4.58
C ILE A 107 5.11 -4.05 5.67
N GLU A 108 5.94 -3.44 6.52
CA GLU A 108 6.61 -4.10 7.63
C GLU A 108 6.62 -3.20 8.87
N LYS A 109 6.98 -3.78 10.02
CA LYS A 109 7.17 -3.01 11.26
C LYS A 109 8.53 -2.32 11.30
N ILE A 110 8.61 -1.19 12.01
CA ILE A 110 9.87 -0.48 12.31
C ILE A 110 10.51 -1.02 13.59
#